data_AF-A0A6N8YAY8-F1
#
_entry.id   AF-A0A6N8YAY8-F1
#
_cell.length_a   1.000
_cell.length_b   1.000
_cell.length_c   1.000
_cell.angle_alpha   90.00
_cell.angle_beta   90.00
_cell.angle_gamma   90.00
#
_symmetry.space_group_name_H-M   'P 1'
#
loop_
_entity.id
_entity.type
_entity.pdbx_description
1 polymer ?
#
loop_
_entity_poly.entity_id
_entity_poly.type
_entity_poly.pdbx_seq_one_letter_code
_entity_poly.pdbx_strand_id
1 'polypeptide(L)'
;DWFGNVQFRQAVAHSIDKSAIIDDVQHGLGYPQWSSVSPSAGDFHNPDVRRYPYDLEKANAILDSLGWTDTDGDGTREDSDGNAIEFKLVTNTGNSVRQEVTQIIQQGMEDLGLKVDYEAIDFGELVGQLVSTYDWEAVVIGFTGGPDPYSGITLWHSTGDLHLWYPNQPEPATDWEAEIDAMYILGSQELDHATRVRYYLNAQEIAAANVPLIYTTLSERLTATRNVFGNTTPTLYALWDIRYLYRTDQ
;
A
#
# COMPACT_ATOMS: atom_id res chain seq x y z
N ASP A 1 -9.25 -12.75 14.80
CA ASP A 1 -8.49 -12.40 13.57
C ASP A 1 -9.18 -11.22 12.88
N TRP A 2 -8.80 -10.00 13.26
CA TRP A 2 -9.46 -8.78 12.76
C TRP A 2 -9.03 -8.47 11.32
N PHE A 3 -7.74 -8.57 11.02
CA PHE A 3 -7.20 -8.32 9.69
C PHE A 3 -7.62 -9.36 8.65
N GLY A 4 -8.06 -10.56 9.05
CA GLY A 4 -8.74 -11.51 8.16
C GLY A 4 -10.10 -10.99 7.64
N ASN A 5 -10.76 -10.06 8.35
CA ASN A 5 -12.05 -9.51 7.96
C ASN A 5 -11.91 -8.36 6.95
N VAL A 6 -12.48 -8.53 5.75
CA VAL A 6 -12.44 -7.50 4.69
C VAL A 6 -13.10 -6.19 5.11
N GLN A 7 -14.21 -6.23 5.87
CA GLN A 7 -14.90 -5.03 6.32
C GLN A 7 -14.04 -4.24 7.31
N PHE A 8 -13.29 -4.92 8.19
CA PHE A 8 -12.31 -4.26 9.05
C PHE A 8 -11.22 -3.56 8.24
N ARG A 9 -10.61 -4.24 7.25
CA ARG A 9 -9.59 -3.62 6.37
C ARG A 9 -10.16 -2.42 5.60
N GLN A 10 -11.42 -2.48 5.18
CA GLN A 10 -12.11 -1.38 4.51
C GLN A 10 -12.38 -0.19 5.45
N ALA A 11 -12.74 -0.44 6.71
CA ALA A 11 -12.89 0.61 7.72
C ALA A 11 -11.56 1.30 8.01
N VAL A 12 -10.48 0.53 8.21
CA VAL A 12 -9.13 1.06 8.38
C VAL A 12 -8.67 1.84 7.14
N ALA A 13 -8.99 1.39 5.93
CA ALA A 13 -8.66 2.13 4.71
C ALA A 13 -9.32 3.52 4.65
N HIS A 14 -10.53 3.64 5.22
CA HIS A 14 -11.26 4.89 5.35
C HIS A 14 -10.74 5.81 6.46
N SER A 15 -9.90 5.34 7.40
CA SER A 15 -9.31 6.21 8.43
C SER A 15 -7.97 6.84 8.04
N ILE A 16 -7.36 6.43 6.93
CA ILE A 16 -6.08 6.99 6.49
C ILE A 16 -6.32 8.31 5.75
N ASP A 17 -6.01 9.43 6.40
CA ASP A 17 -6.05 10.76 5.79
C ASP A 17 -4.86 10.98 4.84
N LYS A 18 -5.09 10.61 3.58
CA LYS A 18 -4.13 10.83 2.49
C LYS A 18 -3.89 12.32 2.21
N SER A 19 -4.83 13.20 2.52
CA SER A 19 -4.66 14.64 2.27
C SER A 19 -3.71 15.23 3.31
N ALA A 20 -3.89 14.89 4.59
CA ALA A 20 -2.95 15.25 5.65
C ALA A 20 -1.53 14.75 5.36
N ILE A 21 -1.38 13.50 4.89
CA ILE A 21 -0.08 12.97 4.46
C ILE A 21 0.54 13.84 3.35
N ILE A 22 -0.26 14.21 2.33
CA ILE A 22 0.23 14.99 1.19
C ILE A 22 0.63 16.40 1.63
N ASP A 23 -0.19 17.06 2.44
CA ASP A 23 -0.01 18.46 2.81
C ASP A 23 1.07 18.63 3.90
N ASP A 24 0.99 17.85 4.98
CA ASP A 24 1.82 18.04 6.16
C ASP A 24 3.20 17.39 6.01
N VAL A 25 3.25 16.20 5.40
CA VAL A 25 4.49 15.42 5.27
C VAL A 25 5.14 15.61 3.90
N GLN A 26 4.36 15.65 2.83
CA GLN A 26 4.88 15.75 1.46
C GLN A 26 4.84 17.17 0.88
N HIS A 27 4.38 18.16 1.66
CA HIS A 27 4.33 19.58 1.27
C HIS A 27 3.61 19.83 -0.07
N GLY A 28 2.51 19.11 -0.31
CA GLY A 28 1.72 19.20 -1.54
C GLY A 28 2.33 18.47 -2.75
N LEU A 29 3.47 17.80 -2.59
CA LEU A 29 4.19 17.09 -3.64
C LEU A 29 3.85 15.60 -3.64
N GLY A 30 2.56 15.29 -3.61
CA GLY A 30 2.07 13.93 -3.51
C GLY A 30 0.69 13.74 -4.13
N TYR A 31 0.36 12.47 -4.37
CA TYR A 31 -0.92 12.05 -4.93
C TYR A 31 -1.49 10.89 -4.12
N PRO A 32 -2.82 10.84 -3.91
CA PRO A 32 -3.42 9.71 -3.24
C PRO A 32 -3.24 8.44 -4.07
N GLN A 33 -2.82 7.35 -3.43
CA GLN A 33 -2.70 6.06 -4.09
C GLN A 33 -3.96 5.22 -3.86
N TRP A 34 -4.56 4.71 -4.94
CA TRP A 34 -5.76 3.88 -4.89
C TRP A 34 -5.55 2.48 -5.46
N SER A 35 -4.59 2.34 -6.39
CA SER A 35 -4.31 1.09 -7.09
C SER A 35 -2.95 0.52 -6.71
N SER A 36 -2.80 -0.80 -6.87
CA SER A 36 -1.52 -1.52 -6.75
C SER A 36 -0.49 -1.10 -7.81
N VAL A 37 -0.96 -0.58 -8.95
CA VAL A 37 -0.12 -0.13 -10.06
C VAL A 37 -0.15 1.40 -10.11
N SER A 38 1.03 2.04 -10.16
CA SER A 38 1.12 3.50 -10.22
C SER A 38 0.74 4.04 -11.61
N PRO A 39 0.26 5.30 -11.72
CA PRO A 39 -0.06 5.95 -13.00
C PRO A 39 1.10 5.95 -14.00
N SER A 40 2.34 5.84 -13.52
CA SER A 40 3.53 5.77 -14.35
C SER A 40 3.64 4.50 -15.21
N ALA A 41 2.86 3.45 -14.93
CA ALA A 41 2.79 2.24 -15.74
C ALA A 41 1.92 2.41 -17.00
N GLY A 42 1.38 3.61 -17.25
CA GLY A 42 0.58 3.90 -18.45
C GLY A 42 -0.72 3.11 -18.48
N ASP A 43 -0.99 2.45 -19.59
CA ASP A 43 -2.25 1.70 -19.83
C ASP A 43 -2.50 0.57 -18.83
N PHE A 44 -1.47 0.13 -18.10
CA PHE A 44 -1.62 -0.84 -17.02
C PHE A 44 -2.19 -0.25 -15.73
N HIS A 45 -2.26 1.06 -15.57
CA HIS A 45 -2.86 1.68 -14.40
C HIS A 45 -4.38 1.75 -14.53
N ASN A 46 -5.08 1.19 -13.54
CA ASN A 46 -6.51 1.35 -13.41
C ASN A 46 -6.83 2.54 -12.48
N PRO A 47 -7.33 3.69 -13.00
CA PRO A 47 -7.72 4.81 -12.17
C PRO A 47 -9.08 4.59 -11.47
N ASP A 48 -9.90 3.65 -11.94
CA ASP A 48 -11.31 3.52 -11.55
C ASP A 48 -11.57 2.42 -10.51
N VAL A 49 -10.50 1.86 -9.94
CA VAL A 49 -10.58 0.91 -8.82
C VAL A 49 -11.41 1.45 -7.67
N ARG A 50 -12.06 0.56 -6.91
CA ARG A 50 -12.75 0.93 -5.68
C ARG A 50 -11.81 1.73 -4.76
N ARG A 51 -12.27 2.91 -4.33
CA ARG A 51 -11.51 3.84 -3.48
C ARG A 51 -12.11 3.92 -2.08
N TYR A 52 -11.23 4.17 -1.11
CA TYR A 52 -11.57 4.35 0.30
C TYR A 52 -11.10 5.75 0.75
N PRO A 53 -11.79 6.83 0.32
CA PRO A 53 -11.46 8.20 0.76
C PRO A 53 -11.55 8.33 2.28
N TYR A 54 -10.79 9.25 2.86
CA TYR A 54 -10.88 9.53 4.29
C TYR A 54 -12.31 9.89 4.69
N ASP A 55 -12.90 9.07 5.56
CA ASP A 55 -14.29 9.16 6.00
C ASP A 55 -14.45 8.36 7.30
N LEU A 56 -14.16 9.01 8.43
CA LEU A 56 -14.27 8.38 9.76
C LEU A 56 -15.71 7.98 10.08
N GLU A 57 -16.72 8.71 9.61
CA GLU A 57 -18.13 8.37 9.86
C GLU A 57 -18.46 7.03 9.19
N LYS A 58 -18.06 6.86 7.92
CA LYS A 58 -18.24 5.60 7.20
C LYS A 58 -17.43 4.46 7.79
N ALA A 59 -16.19 4.71 8.21
CA ALA A 59 -15.38 3.70 8.88
C ALA A 59 -16.03 3.21 10.19
N ASN A 60 -16.51 4.14 11.02
CA ASN A 60 -17.26 3.82 12.24
C ASN A 60 -18.51 3.00 11.92
N ALA A 61 -19.31 3.40 10.92
CA ALA A 61 -20.51 2.66 10.53
C ALA A 61 -20.21 1.23 10.06
N ILE A 62 -19.05 0.99 9.42
CA ILE A 62 -18.62 -0.37 9.03
C ILE A 62 -18.32 -1.20 10.29
N LEU A 63 -17.54 -0.67 11.24
CA LEU A 63 -17.22 -1.37 12.49
C LEU A 63 -18.47 -1.62 13.34
N ASP A 64 -19.37 -0.65 13.44
CA ASP A 64 -20.65 -0.79 14.14
C ASP A 64 -21.51 -1.90 13.52
N SER A 65 -21.47 -2.07 12.19
CA SER A 65 -22.21 -3.14 11.49
C SER A 65 -21.69 -4.55 11.79
N LEU A 66 -20.43 -4.66 12.25
CA LEU A 66 -19.83 -5.89 12.77
C LEU A 66 -20.16 -6.11 14.25
N GLY A 67 -20.80 -5.14 14.90
CA GLY A 67 -21.01 -5.12 16.35
C GLY A 67 -19.73 -4.86 17.13
N TRP A 68 -18.71 -4.25 16.50
CA TRP A 68 -17.42 -3.96 17.14
C TRP A 68 -17.45 -2.55 17.68
N THR A 69 -17.88 -2.38 18.92
CA THR A 69 -18.13 -1.09 19.57
C THR A 69 -17.40 -1.04 20.90
N ASP A 70 -17.11 0.15 21.42
CA ASP A 70 -16.63 0.34 22.79
C ASP A 70 -17.78 0.10 23.78
N THR A 71 -17.74 -1.04 24.46
CA THR A 71 -18.79 -1.53 25.37
C THR A 71 -18.51 -1.18 26.83
N ASP A 72 -17.26 -0.93 27.21
CA ASP A 72 -16.87 -0.62 28.58
C ASP A 72 -16.57 0.87 28.83
N GLY A 73 -16.47 1.67 27.77
CA GLY A 73 -16.27 3.10 27.78
C GLY A 73 -14.81 3.54 27.95
N ASP A 74 -13.84 2.65 27.71
CA ASP A 74 -12.41 2.96 27.84
C ASP A 74 -11.80 3.69 26.62
N GLY A 75 -12.58 3.83 25.55
CA GLY A 75 -12.18 4.46 24.28
C GLY A 75 -11.68 3.48 23.22
N THR A 76 -11.58 2.19 23.52
CA THR A 76 -11.17 1.12 22.61
C THR A 76 -12.38 0.26 22.26
N ARG A 77 -12.58 -0.02 20.97
CA ARG A 77 -13.62 -0.94 20.52
C ARG A 77 -13.27 -2.37 20.91
N GLU A 78 -14.26 -3.15 21.31
CA GLU A 78 -14.12 -4.59 21.40
C GLU A 78 -14.71 -5.30 20.18
N ASP A 79 -14.15 -6.46 19.84
CA ASP A 79 -14.74 -7.35 18.85
C ASP A 79 -15.96 -8.11 19.40
N SER A 80 -16.57 -8.94 18.55
CA SER A 80 -17.76 -9.73 18.91
C SER A 80 -17.53 -10.73 20.05
N ASP A 81 -16.28 -11.06 20.35
CA ASP A 81 -15.90 -11.97 21.44
C ASP A 81 -15.53 -11.19 22.73
N GLY A 82 -15.60 -9.86 22.71
CA GLY A 82 -15.28 -8.98 23.84
C GLY A 82 -13.78 -8.71 24.00
N ASN A 83 -12.96 -8.95 22.96
CA ASN A 83 -11.54 -8.59 22.99
C ASN A 83 -11.35 -7.15 22.52
N ALA A 84 -10.61 -6.35 23.28
CA ALA A 84 -10.17 -5.02 22.85
C ALA A 84 -9.37 -5.10 21.54
N ILE A 85 -9.67 -4.23 20.58
CA ILE A 85 -8.99 -4.20 19.28
C ILE A 85 -7.68 -3.42 19.43
N GLU A 86 -6.62 -4.18 19.73
CA GLU A 86 -5.27 -3.73 20.05
C GLU A 86 -4.24 -4.46 19.19
N PHE A 87 -3.38 -3.73 18.48
CA PHE A 87 -2.28 -4.33 17.71
C PHE A 87 -1.08 -3.41 17.56
N LYS A 88 0.06 -4.02 17.22
CA LYS A 88 1.33 -3.35 16.94
C LYS A 88 1.39 -2.87 15.50
N LEU A 89 1.78 -1.61 15.32
CA LEU A 89 2.07 -1.01 14.03
C LEU A 89 3.56 -0.72 13.92
N VAL A 90 4.23 -1.32 12.95
CA VAL A 90 5.68 -1.24 12.83
C VAL A 90 6.11 -0.52 11.56
N THR A 91 7.14 0.31 11.68
CA THR A 91 7.90 0.81 10.53
C THR A 91 9.40 0.81 10.80
N ASN A 92 10.22 1.26 9.84
CA ASN A 92 11.66 1.34 10.03
C ASN A 92 12.14 2.72 10.48
N THR A 93 13.14 2.72 11.35
CA THR A 93 13.97 3.88 11.69
C THR A 93 14.78 4.35 10.48
N GLY A 94 15.25 5.61 10.53
CA GLY A 94 16.06 6.20 9.46
C GLY A 94 15.27 6.72 8.25
N ASN A 95 13.93 6.61 8.27
CA ASN A 95 13.04 7.19 7.27
C ASN A 95 12.01 8.10 7.95
N SER A 96 12.36 9.37 8.18
CA SER A 96 11.51 10.33 8.90
C SER A 96 10.16 10.54 8.23
N VAL A 97 10.14 10.64 6.90
CA VAL A 97 8.91 10.75 6.10
C VAL A 97 7.97 9.58 6.40
N ARG A 98 8.49 8.34 6.40
CA ARG A 98 7.66 7.17 6.70
C ARG A 98 7.18 7.17 8.15
N GLN A 99 8.02 7.58 9.10
CA GLN A 99 7.63 7.68 10.51
C GLN A 99 6.51 8.70 10.73
N GLU A 100 6.58 9.87 10.09
CA GLU A 100 5.52 10.89 10.13
C GLU A 100 4.23 10.39 9.48
N VAL A 101 4.32 9.71 8.33
CA VAL A 101 3.16 9.05 7.71
C VAL A 101 2.54 8.00 8.65
N THR A 102 3.36 7.18 9.31
CA THR A 102 2.88 6.17 10.25
C THR A 102 2.16 6.79 11.45
N GLN A 103 2.59 7.95 11.95
CA GLN A 103 1.88 8.68 13.01
C GLN A 103 0.50 9.17 12.57
N ILE A 104 0.35 9.65 11.34
CA ILE A 104 -0.97 10.03 10.80
C ILE A 104 -1.88 8.80 10.68
N ILE A 105 -1.34 7.67 10.23
CA ILE A 105 -2.08 6.40 10.15
C ILE A 105 -2.51 5.93 11.55
N GLN A 106 -1.60 5.98 12.52
CA GLN A 106 -1.87 5.66 13.91
C GLN A 106 -3.03 6.51 14.45
N GLN A 107 -2.94 7.84 14.30
CA GLN A 107 -3.99 8.75 14.76
C GLN A 107 -5.34 8.44 14.13
N GLY A 108 -5.39 8.16 12.82
CA GLY A 108 -6.64 7.79 12.15
C GLY A 108 -7.26 6.49 12.68
N MET A 109 -6.43 5.50 13.02
CA MET A 109 -6.90 4.26 13.65
C MET A 109 -7.34 4.48 15.10
N GLU A 110 -6.64 5.32 15.86
CA GLU A 110 -7.04 5.71 17.23
C GLU A 110 -8.36 6.50 17.24
N ASP A 111 -8.60 7.36 16.26
CA ASP A 111 -9.87 8.07 16.08
C ASP A 111 -11.04 7.13 15.74
N LEU A 112 -10.75 5.91 15.26
CA LEU A 112 -11.74 4.83 15.12
C LEU A 112 -11.96 4.05 16.42
N GLY A 113 -11.26 4.34 17.49
CA GLY A 113 -11.27 3.56 18.73
C GLY A 113 -10.48 2.26 18.61
N LEU A 114 -9.41 2.24 17.82
CA LEU A 114 -8.46 1.11 17.77
C LEU A 114 -7.22 1.48 18.57
N LYS A 115 -6.72 0.57 19.41
CA LYS A 115 -5.49 0.80 20.15
C LYS A 115 -4.29 0.35 19.31
N VAL A 116 -3.42 1.30 18.97
CA VAL A 116 -2.29 1.05 18.06
C VAL A 116 -0.96 1.28 18.79
N ASP A 117 -0.21 0.21 19.02
CA ASP A 117 1.14 0.29 19.60
C ASP A 117 2.17 0.53 18.48
N TYR A 118 2.50 1.80 18.24
CA TYR A 118 3.44 2.20 17.19
C TYR A 118 4.90 2.06 17.64
N GLU A 119 5.69 1.30 16.87
CA GLU A 119 7.14 1.22 17.03
C GLU A 119 7.90 1.41 15.70
N ALA A 120 9.04 2.08 15.76
CA ALA A 120 10.01 2.11 14.68
C ALA A 120 11.23 1.25 15.03
N ILE A 121 11.50 0.23 14.21
CA ILE A 121 12.59 -0.75 14.42
C ILE A 121 13.70 -0.61 13.37
N ASP A 122 14.78 -1.40 13.46
CA ASP A 122 15.79 -1.45 12.40
C ASP A 122 15.19 -2.00 11.08
N PHE A 123 15.67 -1.53 9.94
CA PHE A 123 15.13 -1.99 8.65
C PHE A 123 15.43 -3.48 8.38
N GLY A 124 16.60 -3.98 8.81
CA GLY A 124 16.93 -5.40 8.69
C GLY A 124 16.04 -6.28 9.57
N GLU A 125 15.69 -5.79 10.76
CA GLU A 125 14.73 -6.45 11.65
C GLU A 125 13.33 -6.47 11.04
N LEU A 126 12.85 -5.36 10.49
CA LEU A 126 11.55 -5.27 9.82
C LEU A 126 11.46 -6.22 8.62
N VAL A 127 12.52 -6.31 7.81
CA VAL A 127 12.58 -7.29 6.72
C VAL A 127 12.60 -8.72 7.27
N GLY A 128 13.39 -8.97 8.33
CA GLY A 128 13.45 -10.27 8.99
C GLY A 128 12.12 -10.73 9.57
N GLN A 129 11.30 -9.78 10.06
CA GLN A 129 9.89 -10.03 10.32
C GLN A 129 9.25 -10.49 9.00
N LEU A 130 9.01 -9.58 8.05
CA LEU A 130 8.24 -9.81 6.82
C LEU A 130 8.55 -11.08 6.01
N VAL A 131 9.80 -11.54 5.94
CA VAL A 131 10.19 -12.65 5.04
C VAL A 131 10.82 -13.85 5.76
N SER A 132 10.93 -13.83 7.08
CA SER A 132 11.57 -14.94 7.81
C SER A 132 10.80 -15.40 9.04
N THR A 133 10.42 -14.50 9.95
CA THR A 133 9.77 -14.92 11.20
C THR A 133 8.26 -14.98 11.12
N TYR A 134 7.63 -14.26 10.19
CA TYR A 134 6.15 -14.25 10.10
C TYR A 134 5.47 -13.62 11.33
N ASP A 135 6.20 -12.76 12.05
CA ASP A 135 5.80 -12.15 13.32
C ASP A 135 5.58 -10.63 13.19
N TRP A 136 4.39 -10.25 12.73
CA TRP A 136 3.88 -8.87 12.69
C TRP A 136 2.36 -8.86 12.63
N GLU A 137 1.76 -7.75 13.05
CA GLU A 137 0.31 -7.53 12.97
C GLU A 137 -0.02 -6.48 11.91
N ALA A 138 0.64 -5.32 11.96
CA ALA A 138 0.56 -4.29 10.92
C ALA A 138 1.93 -3.66 10.64
N VAL A 139 2.20 -3.39 9.36
CA VAL A 139 3.48 -2.80 8.92
C VAL A 139 3.23 -1.67 7.91
N VAL A 140 3.92 -0.55 8.10
CA VAL A 140 4.04 0.50 7.07
C VAL A 140 5.38 0.34 6.37
N ILE A 141 5.34 -0.06 5.09
CA ILE A 141 6.51 -0.23 4.22
C ILE A 141 6.17 0.23 2.79
N GLY A 142 7.19 0.57 2.01
CA GLY A 142 7.06 0.84 0.58
C GLY A 142 7.74 -0.22 -0.27
N PHE A 143 7.07 -0.65 -1.34
CA PHE A 143 7.63 -1.50 -2.38
C PHE A 143 7.88 -0.69 -3.65
N THR A 144 8.88 -1.10 -4.44
CA THR A 144 9.17 -0.45 -5.72
C THR A 144 8.45 -1.19 -6.84
N GLY A 145 7.59 -0.48 -7.56
CA GLY A 145 6.93 -1.00 -8.76
C GLY A 145 7.78 -0.84 -10.03
N GLY A 146 7.43 -1.61 -11.06
CA GLY A 146 7.96 -1.49 -12.42
C GLY A 146 7.01 -0.75 -13.37
N PRO A 147 7.45 -0.43 -14.59
CA PRO A 147 6.54 0.02 -15.65
C PRO A 147 5.64 -1.12 -16.14
N ASP A 148 6.00 -2.36 -15.79
CA ASP A 148 5.25 -3.57 -16.09
C ASP A 148 4.75 -4.20 -14.77
N PRO A 149 3.43 -4.40 -14.61
CA PRO A 149 2.86 -4.94 -13.37
C PRO A 149 3.38 -6.33 -13.00
N TYR A 150 3.84 -7.14 -13.97
CA TYR A 150 4.40 -8.46 -13.70
C TYR A 150 5.58 -8.41 -12.71
N SER A 151 6.30 -7.29 -12.65
CA SER A 151 7.37 -7.09 -11.66
C SER A 151 6.92 -7.26 -10.20
N GLY A 152 5.62 -7.10 -9.91
CA GLY A 152 5.02 -7.32 -8.60
C GLY A 152 4.61 -8.76 -8.31
N ILE A 153 4.89 -9.74 -9.19
CA ILE A 153 4.39 -11.11 -9.01
C ILE A 153 4.82 -11.76 -7.69
N THR A 154 5.99 -11.41 -7.15
CA THR A 154 6.47 -11.95 -5.86
C THR A 154 5.63 -11.49 -4.66
N LEU A 155 4.94 -10.36 -4.79
CA LEU A 155 4.02 -9.82 -3.79
C LEU A 155 2.58 -10.33 -4.02
N TRP A 156 2.16 -10.42 -5.28
CA TRP A 156 0.76 -10.69 -5.64
C TRP A 156 0.42 -12.15 -5.82
N HIS A 157 1.37 -12.99 -6.25
CA HIS A 157 1.12 -14.41 -6.41
C HIS A 157 1.10 -15.10 -5.04
N SER A 158 0.16 -16.02 -4.83
CA SER A 158 -0.05 -16.72 -3.54
C SER A 158 1.20 -17.42 -3.02
N THR A 159 2.02 -17.97 -3.94
CA THR A 159 3.27 -18.66 -3.60
C THR A 159 4.51 -17.76 -3.71
N GLY A 160 4.35 -16.44 -3.77
CA GLY A 160 5.45 -15.50 -3.87
C GLY A 160 6.19 -15.36 -2.53
N ASP A 161 7.52 -15.22 -2.59
CA ASP A 161 8.38 -15.06 -1.40
C ASP A 161 8.05 -13.80 -0.56
N LEU A 162 7.27 -12.87 -1.12
CA LEU A 162 6.86 -11.62 -0.48
C LEU A 162 5.33 -11.51 -0.38
N HIS A 163 4.61 -12.62 -0.42
CA HIS A 163 3.16 -12.63 -0.25
C HIS A 163 2.80 -12.42 1.24
N LEU A 164 2.12 -11.31 1.57
CA LEU A 164 2.12 -10.77 2.95
C LEU A 164 0.92 -11.16 3.82
N TRP A 165 -0.23 -11.50 3.25
CA TRP A 165 -1.46 -11.74 4.03
C TRP A 165 -1.74 -13.23 4.31
N TYR A 166 -1.13 -14.15 3.54
CA TYR A 166 -1.03 -15.58 3.86
C TYR A 166 0.38 -16.11 3.52
N PRO A 167 1.41 -15.73 4.28
CA PRO A 167 2.80 -16.02 3.90
C PRO A 167 3.09 -17.52 3.84
N ASN A 168 3.92 -17.92 2.86
CA ASN A 168 4.32 -19.31 2.57
C ASN A 168 3.19 -20.31 2.27
N GLN A 169 2.01 -19.83 1.89
CA GLN A 169 0.95 -20.73 1.47
C GLN A 169 1.37 -21.50 0.19
N PRO A 170 1.10 -22.83 0.11
CA PRO A 170 1.45 -23.63 -1.06
C PRO A 170 0.48 -23.42 -2.24
N GLU A 171 -0.70 -22.88 -1.96
CA GLU A 171 -1.80 -22.62 -2.88
C GLU A 171 -2.63 -21.43 -2.33
N PRO A 172 -3.39 -20.71 -3.17
CA PRO A 172 -4.23 -19.60 -2.72
C PRO A 172 -5.19 -20.02 -1.61
N ALA A 173 -5.19 -19.28 -0.49
CA ALA A 173 -6.11 -19.50 0.63
C ALA A 173 -7.56 -19.09 0.31
N THR A 174 -7.76 -18.22 -0.67
CA THR A 174 -9.07 -17.69 -1.06
C THR A 174 -9.28 -17.66 -2.57
N ASP A 175 -10.55 -17.65 -2.99
CA ASP A 175 -10.92 -17.60 -4.42
C ASP A 175 -10.38 -16.34 -5.11
N TRP A 176 -10.38 -15.19 -4.42
CA TRP A 176 -9.92 -13.93 -5.01
C TRP A 176 -8.39 -13.90 -5.21
N GLU A 177 -7.63 -14.60 -4.37
CA GLU A 177 -6.20 -14.81 -4.58
C GLU A 177 -5.96 -15.69 -5.81
N ALA A 178 -6.70 -16.78 -5.95
CA ALA A 178 -6.60 -17.65 -7.12
C ALA A 178 -6.90 -16.89 -8.42
N GLU A 179 -7.84 -15.94 -8.39
CA GLU A 179 -8.12 -15.05 -9.52
C GLU A 179 -6.94 -14.12 -9.81
N ILE A 180 -6.33 -13.49 -8.79
CA ILE A 180 -5.14 -12.63 -8.99
C ILE A 180 -3.98 -13.45 -9.55
N ASP A 181 -3.72 -14.65 -9.01
CA ASP A 181 -2.70 -15.57 -9.52
C ASP A 181 -2.90 -15.83 -11.01
N ALA A 182 -4.13 -16.18 -11.40
CA ALA A 182 -4.49 -16.42 -12.79
C ALA A 182 -4.29 -15.17 -13.65
N MET A 183 -4.69 -13.98 -13.20
CA MET A 183 -4.51 -12.73 -13.95
C MET A 183 -3.04 -12.42 -14.19
N TYR A 184 -2.17 -12.60 -13.18
CA TYR A 184 -0.74 -12.36 -13.31
C TYR A 184 -0.07 -13.37 -14.25
N ILE A 185 -0.44 -14.65 -14.17
CA ILE A 185 0.07 -15.70 -15.06
C ILE A 185 -0.37 -15.46 -16.51
N LEU A 186 -1.67 -15.25 -16.74
CA LEU A 186 -2.22 -15.01 -18.08
C LEU A 186 -1.66 -13.72 -18.69
N GLY A 187 -1.57 -12.64 -17.91
CA GLY A 187 -0.98 -11.37 -18.35
C GLY A 187 0.51 -11.49 -18.73
N SER A 188 1.25 -12.42 -18.11
CA SER A 188 2.65 -12.66 -18.47
C SER A 188 2.83 -13.43 -19.80
N GLN A 189 1.82 -14.19 -20.21
CA GLN A 189 1.85 -15.06 -21.39
C GLN A 189 1.11 -14.45 -22.59
N GLU A 190 0.36 -13.37 -22.39
CA GLU A 190 -0.46 -12.73 -23.41
C GLU A 190 0.37 -11.82 -24.34
N LEU A 191 0.16 -11.98 -25.66
CA LEU A 191 0.84 -11.22 -26.69
C LEU A 191 -0.01 -10.05 -27.21
N ASP A 192 -1.34 -10.14 -27.11
CA ASP A 192 -2.24 -9.04 -27.45
C ASP A 192 -2.24 -8.00 -26.32
N HIS A 193 -1.75 -6.78 -26.62
CA HIS A 193 -1.55 -5.74 -25.61
C HIS A 193 -2.86 -5.35 -24.89
N ALA A 194 -3.96 -5.21 -25.62
CA ALA A 194 -5.25 -4.86 -25.03
C ALA A 194 -5.75 -5.94 -24.06
N THR A 195 -5.66 -7.21 -24.45
CA THR A 195 -6.03 -8.34 -23.60
C THR A 195 -5.11 -8.43 -22.37
N ARG A 196 -3.80 -8.22 -22.57
CA ARG A 196 -2.82 -8.17 -21.50
C ARG A 196 -3.13 -7.09 -20.46
N VAL A 197 -3.45 -5.88 -20.91
CA VAL A 197 -3.86 -4.76 -20.05
C VAL A 197 -5.06 -5.16 -19.20
N ARG A 198 -6.11 -5.74 -19.80
CA ARG A 198 -7.32 -6.15 -19.05
C ARG A 198 -7.03 -7.11 -17.91
N TYR A 199 -6.11 -8.07 -18.06
CA TYR A 199 -5.75 -8.98 -16.97
C TYR A 199 -5.22 -8.20 -15.75
N TYR A 200 -4.31 -7.25 -15.97
CA TYR A 200 -3.77 -6.45 -14.87
C TYR A 200 -4.77 -5.44 -14.30
N LEU A 201 -5.67 -4.87 -15.12
CA LEU A 201 -6.75 -4.02 -14.61
C LEU A 201 -7.71 -4.81 -13.72
N ASN A 202 -8.06 -6.05 -14.10
CA ASN A 202 -8.88 -6.94 -13.28
C ASN A 202 -8.20 -7.30 -11.96
N ALA A 203 -6.90 -7.61 -11.98
CA ALA A 203 -6.15 -7.89 -10.75
C ALA A 203 -6.17 -6.69 -9.77
N GLN A 204 -6.07 -5.46 -10.30
CA GLN A 204 -6.19 -4.24 -9.50
C GLN A 204 -7.58 -4.07 -8.87
N GLU A 205 -8.66 -4.38 -9.61
CA GLU A 205 -10.03 -4.32 -9.06
C GLU A 205 -10.26 -5.34 -7.94
N ILE A 206 -9.80 -6.58 -8.14
CA ILE A 206 -9.92 -7.64 -7.14
C ILE A 206 -9.15 -7.26 -5.87
N ALA A 207 -7.92 -6.77 -6.02
CA ALA A 207 -7.12 -6.30 -4.89
C ALA A 207 -7.80 -5.12 -4.19
N ALA A 208 -8.32 -4.14 -4.91
CA ALA A 208 -9.00 -2.99 -4.32
C ALA A 208 -10.30 -3.38 -3.58
N ALA A 209 -11.04 -4.37 -4.07
CA ALA A 209 -12.26 -4.84 -3.39
C ALA A 209 -11.96 -5.58 -2.08
N ASN A 210 -10.87 -6.36 -2.06
CA ASN A 210 -10.47 -7.19 -0.92
C ASN A 210 -9.51 -6.49 0.04
N VAL A 211 -8.90 -5.38 -0.36
CA VAL A 211 -8.01 -4.55 0.48
C VAL A 211 -6.95 -5.38 1.24
N PRO A 212 -6.19 -6.29 0.60
CA PRO A 212 -5.14 -7.03 1.31
C PRO A 212 -3.97 -6.12 1.71
N LEU A 213 -3.81 -5.00 1.00
CA LEU A 213 -2.89 -3.92 1.31
C LEU A 213 -3.67 -2.60 1.30
N ILE A 214 -3.38 -1.73 2.26
CA ILE A 214 -4.00 -0.39 2.34
C ILE A 214 -3.01 0.63 1.78
N TYR A 215 -3.34 1.22 0.64
CA TYR A 215 -2.47 2.22 0.01
C TYR A 215 -2.53 3.57 0.71
N THR A 216 -1.39 4.28 0.69
CA THR A 216 -1.23 5.63 1.26
C THR A 216 -1.15 6.65 0.12
N THR A 217 0.04 7.06 -0.28
CA THR A 217 0.30 8.15 -1.21
C THR A 217 1.50 7.83 -2.10
N LEU A 218 1.48 8.36 -3.33
CA LEU A 218 2.62 8.42 -4.21
C LEU A 218 3.28 9.79 -4.07
N SER A 219 4.59 9.86 -3.82
CA SER A 219 5.32 11.12 -3.78
C SER A 219 5.79 11.54 -5.17
N GLU A 220 5.77 12.84 -5.46
CA GLU A 220 6.47 13.40 -6.61
C GLU A 220 7.98 13.25 -6.45
N ARG A 221 8.65 12.99 -7.59
CA ARG A 221 10.11 12.98 -7.65
C ARG A 221 10.59 14.22 -8.39
N LEU A 222 11.11 15.18 -7.62
CA LEU A 222 11.75 16.36 -8.16
C LEU A 222 13.24 16.11 -8.38
N THR A 223 13.73 16.41 -9.59
CA THR A 223 15.16 16.39 -9.90
C THR A 223 15.61 17.80 -10.25
N ALA A 224 16.65 18.30 -9.59
CA ALA A 224 17.25 19.59 -9.88
C ALA A 224 18.63 19.39 -10.51
N THR A 225 18.87 20.04 -11.65
CA THR A 225 20.17 20.06 -12.32
C THR A 225 20.68 21.50 -12.45
N ARG A 226 22.00 21.68 -12.37
CA ARG A 226 22.61 22.99 -12.60
C ARG A 226 22.40 23.40 -14.07
N ASN A 227 22.12 24.68 -14.32
CA ASN A 227 21.89 25.25 -15.65
C ASN A 227 23.09 25.16 -16.64
N VAL A 228 24.22 24.62 -16.19
CA VAL A 228 25.37 24.30 -17.04
C VAL A 228 25.24 22.94 -17.72
N PHE A 229 24.22 22.14 -17.39
CA PHE A 229 24.01 20.83 -17.96
C PHE A 229 22.83 20.82 -18.93
N GLY A 230 23.07 20.34 -20.14
CA GLY A 230 22.06 20.03 -21.14
C GLY A 230 21.63 18.57 -21.08
N ASN A 231 20.49 18.26 -21.71
CA ASN A 231 19.90 16.91 -21.78
C ASN A 231 19.55 16.29 -20.41
N THR A 232 19.02 17.10 -19.51
CA THR A 232 18.67 16.69 -18.14
C THR A 232 17.22 16.22 -18.01
N THR A 233 16.63 15.66 -19.07
CA THR A 233 15.23 15.22 -19.04
C THR A 233 15.08 14.05 -18.05
N PRO A 234 14.26 14.20 -16.99
CA PRO A 234 14.01 13.13 -16.04
C PRO A 234 13.17 12.03 -16.69
N THR A 235 13.39 10.81 -16.24
CA THR A 235 12.58 9.62 -16.55
C THR A 235 11.89 9.14 -15.28
N LEU A 236 11.08 8.10 -15.39
CA LEU A 236 10.42 7.47 -14.25
C LEU A 236 11.39 7.04 -13.13
N TYR A 237 12.64 6.70 -13.48
CA TYR A 237 13.59 6.12 -12.53
C TYR A 237 14.84 6.96 -12.26
N ALA A 238 15.27 7.82 -13.19
CA ALA A 238 16.45 8.70 -13.05
C ALA A 238 16.56 9.71 -14.22
N LEU A 239 17.66 10.46 -14.30
CA LEU A 239 18.06 11.11 -15.56
C LEU A 239 18.30 10.05 -16.64
N TRP A 240 17.75 10.29 -17.84
CA TRP A 240 17.63 9.33 -18.94
C TRP A 240 18.92 8.58 -19.27
N ASP A 241 20.08 9.27 -19.28
CA ASP A 241 21.39 8.63 -19.43
C ASP A 241 22.53 9.66 -19.19
N ILE A 242 23.41 9.40 -18.21
CA ILE A 242 24.55 10.28 -17.87
C ILE A 242 25.52 10.49 -19.04
N ARG A 243 25.60 9.54 -19.97
CA ARG A 243 26.51 9.61 -21.13
C ARG A 243 26.13 10.71 -22.11
N TYR A 244 24.86 11.12 -22.10
CA TYR A 244 24.36 12.17 -22.98
C TYR A 244 24.16 13.49 -22.25
N LEU A 245 24.54 13.59 -20.97
CA LEU A 245 24.67 14.89 -20.30
C LEU A 245 25.89 15.61 -20.87
N TYR A 246 25.70 16.86 -21.27
CA TYR A 246 26.78 17.71 -21.75
C TYR A 246 26.76 19.04 -21.03
N ARG A 247 27.91 19.71 -21.03
CA ARG A 247 28.02 21.06 -20.51
C ARG A 247 27.59 22.06 -21.58
N THR A 248 26.69 22.97 -21.24
CA THR A 248 26.22 24.03 -22.14
C THR A 248 27.23 25.18 -22.28
N ASP A 249 28.25 25.20 -21.43
CA ASP A 249 29.31 26.20 -21.37
C ASP A 249 30.67 25.72 -21.93
N GLN A 250 30.65 24.64 -22.72
CA GLN A 250 31.82 24.09 -23.44
C GLN A 250 31.68 24.22 -24.95
#